data_AF-A0AA36H959-F1
#
_entry.id   AF-A0AA36H959-F1
#
_cell.length_a   1.000
_cell.length_b   1.000
_cell.length_c   1.000
_cell.angle_alpha   90.00
_cell.angle_beta   90.00
_cell.angle_gamma   90.00
#
_symmetry.space_group_name_H-M   'P 1'
#
loop_
_entity.id
_entity.type
_entity.pdbx_description
1 polymer ?
#
loop_
_entity_poly.entity_id
_entity_poly.type
_entity_poly.pdbx_seq_one_letter_code
_entity_poly.pdbx_strand_id
1 'polypeptide(L)'
;MSCMDFKPLIASNGFLMVISSQGIAAACSAVISVIAARRCMNLHFHVNCRVGLAVERAIALSKRHHYETSSSMTGFTITGSCMIVGTAVSIWSLMQMNLHTKVAYCSVGTIDTAFRIRISSFILCGVDFFALMSTILVIYFNELAFKRKYFDLQSSYQLQENIDVIRLVLPLTLFQAICHSIFITSTAVLTTFEDSLSLVTYRTLFAAVYIVPYYTMIAPLILLLLLRWSSKKRAMKLLTLTRPVNELDVYFTAYSKMWLYNIAERH
;
A
#
# COMPACT_ATOMS: atom_id res chain seq x y z
N MET A 1 -28.56 -20.42 -10.67
CA MET A 1 -27.75 -21.65 -10.57
C MET A 1 -28.64 -22.73 -9.99
N SER A 2 -28.75 -23.88 -10.64
CA SER A 2 -29.65 -24.93 -10.20
C SER A 2 -29.05 -25.70 -9.03
N CYS A 3 -29.87 -26.36 -8.21
CA CYS A 3 -29.40 -27.20 -7.11
C CYS A 3 -28.48 -28.35 -7.61
N MET A 4 -28.66 -28.77 -8.87
CA MET A 4 -27.85 -29.79 -9.53
C MET A 4 -26.38 -29.35 -9.75
N ASP A 5 -26.15 -28.06 -10.01
CA ASP A 5 -24.82 -27.50 -10.27
C ASP A 5 -23.98 -27.34 -8.98
N PHE A 6 -24.65 -27.37 -7.83
CA PHE A 6 -24.07 -27.07 -6.53
C PHE A 6 -23.36 -28.28 -5.89
N LYS A 7 -23.99 -29.45 -6.00
CA LYS A 7 -23.51 -30.71 -5.44
C LYS A 7 -22.10 -31.10 -5.92
N PRO A 8 -21.75 -31.01 -7.21
CA PRO A 8 -20.40 -31.35 -7.67
C PRO A 8 -19.35 -30.33 -7.22
N LEU A 9 -19.74 -29.08 -6.95
CA LEU A 9 -18.80 -28.03 -6.53
C LEU A 9 -18.37 -28.22 -5.07
N ILE A 10 -19.30 -28.53 -4.17
CA ILE A 10 -19.00 -28.79 -2.74
C ILE A 10 -18.30 -30.13 -2.54
N ALA A 11 -18.53 -31.11 -3.42
CA ALA A 11 -17.81 -32.38 -3.38
C ALA A 11 -16.35 -32.27 -3.85
N SER A 12 -15.94 -31.16 -4.46
CA SER A 12 -14.58 -30.95 -4.95
C SER A 12 -13.64 -30.52 -3.82
N ASN A 13 -12.68 -31.38 -3.48
CA ASN A 13 -11.64 -31.09 -2.49
C ASN A 13 -10.83 -29.83 -2.85
N GLY A 14 -10.54 -29.62 -4.15
CA GLY A 14 -9.79 -28.44 -4.61
C GLY A 14 -10.56 -27.14 -4.36
N PHE A 15 -11.86 -27.14 -4.64
CA PHE A 15 -12.71 -25.98 -4.39
C PHE A 15 -12.80 -25.66 -2.90
N LEU A 16 -13.02 -26.67 -2.05
CA LEU A 16 -13.06 -26.50 -0.60
C LEU A 16 -11.74 -25.94 -0.05
N MET A 17 -10.61 -26.49 -0.48
CA MET A 17 -9.28 -26.03 -0.06
C MET A 17 -9.07 -24.54 -0.36
N VAL A 18 -9.46 -24.08 -1.56
CA VAL A 18 -9.36 -22.67 -1.96
C VAL A 18 -10.21 -21.80 -1.05
N ILE A 19 -11.50 -22.12 -0.87
CA ILE A 19 -12.41 -21.33 -0.05
C ILE A 19 -11.96 -21.30 1.42
N SER A 20 -11.52 -22.44 1.98
CA SER A 20 -10.97 -22.51 3.33
C SER A 20 -9.74 -21.61 3.48
N SER A 21 -8.83 -21.62 2.50
CA SER A 21 -7.63 -20.77 2.55
C SER A 21 -7.96 -19.27 2.48
N GLN A 22 -8.97 -18.88 1.70
CA GLN A 22 -9.45 -17.49 1.66
C GLN A 22 -10.08 -17.08 2.99
N GLY A 23 -10.87 -17.96 3.61
CA GLY A 23 -11.46 -17.73 4.93
C GLY A 23 -10.40 -17.52 6.01
N ILE A 24 -9.36 -18.36 6.01
CA ILE A 24 -8.21 -18.22 6.92
C ILE A 24 -7.49 -16.90 6.67
N ALA A 25 -7.18 -16.57 5.41
CA ALA A 25 -6.51 -15.33 5.06
C ALA A 25 -7.30 -14.08 5.51
N ALA A 26 -8.63 -14.09 5.32
CA ALA A 26 -9.51 -13.01 5.79
C ALA A 26 -9.52 -12.88 7.32
N ALA A 27 -9.60 -14.00 8.04
CA ALA A 27 -9.54 -14.00 9.51
C ALA A 27 -8.18 -13.47 10.02
N CYS A 28 -7.07 -13.96 9.44
CA CYS A 28 -5.74 -13.45 9.74
C CYS A 28 -5.60 -11.96 9.43
N SER A 29 -6.12 -11.51 8.29
CA SER A 29 -6.13 -10.09 7.91
C SER A 29 -6.81 -9.22 8.96
N ALA A 30 -7.96 -9.64 9.50
CA ALA A 30 -8.66 -8.90 10.55
C ALA A 30 -7.80 -8.79 11.82
N VAL A 31 -7.20 -9.88 12.28
CA VAL A 31 -6.33 -9.90 13.46
C VAL A 31 -5.10 -9.01 13.27
N ILE A 32 -4.41 -9.15 12.14
CA ILE A 32 -3.22 -8.36 11.82
C ILE A 32 -3.56 -6.88 11.71
N SER A 33 -4.70 -6.54 11.10
CA SER A 33 -5.16 -5.15 10.98
C SER A 33 -5.44 -4.52 12.35
N VAL A 34 -6.05 -5.26 13.29
CA VAL A 34 -6.25 -4.80 14.67
C VAL A 34 -4.91 -4.59 15.38
N ILE A 35 -3.96 -5.51 15.23
CA ILE A 35 -2.61 -5.37 15.81
C ILE A 35 -1.90 -4.14 15.22
N ALA A 36 -2.02 -3.93 13.91
CA ALA A 36 -1.44 -2.79 13.23
C ALA A 36 -2.07 -1.47 13.72
N ALA A 37 -3.39 -1.39 13.80
CA ALA A 37 -4.10 -0.23 14.33
C ALA A 37 -3.70 0.09 15.77
N ARG A 38 -3.63 -0.93 16.65
CA ARG A 38 -3.21 -0.75 18.05
C ARG A 38 -1.75 -0.29 18.18
N ARG A 39 -0.85 -0.77 17.33
CA ARG A 39 0.55 -0.32 17.36
C ARG A 39 0.73 1.06 16.73
N CYS A 40 -0.18 1.47 15.85
CA CYS A 40 -0.08 2.70 15.09
C CYS A 40 -1.14 3.72 15.52
N MET A 41 -1.54 3.80 16.80
CA MET A 41 -2.71 4.57 17.34
C MET A 41 -2.89 6.04 16.86
N ASN A 42 -1.96 6.63 16.12
CA ASN A 42 -2.08 7.97 15.50
C ASN A 42 -2.06 7.98 13.96
N LEU A 43 -2.02 6.82 13.29
CA LEU A 43 -2.00 6.71 11.83
C LEU A 43 -3.27 5.98 11.39
N HIS A 44 -4.34 6.75 11.14
CA HIS A 44 -5.58 6.26 10.51
C HIS A 44 -5.28 5.85 9.06
N PHE A 45 -4.63 4.71 8.88
CA PHE A 45 -4.21 4.21 7.59
C PHE A 45 -5.22 3.18 7.09
N HIS A 46 -6.30 3.67 6.48
CA HIS A 46 -7.08 2.79 5.62
C HIS A 46 -6.25 2.52 4.37
N VAL A 47 -6.03 1.23 4.07
CA VAL A 47 -5.35 0.73 2.87
C VAL A 47 -6.00 1.26 1.58
N ASN A 48 -7.22 1.80 1.65
CA ASN A 48 -7.95 2.43 0.55
C ASN A 48 -7.65 3.92 0.33
N CYS A 49 -6.96 4.62 1.26
CA CYS A 49 -6.67 6.05 1.16
C CYS A 49 -5.35 6.36 0.43
N ARG A 50 -4.87 5.48 -0.46
CA ARG A 50 -3.53 5.58 -1.08
C ARG A 50 -3.41 6.74 -2.05
N VAL A 51 -4.46 6.99 -2.84
CA VAL A 51 -4.55 8.18 -3.69
C VAL A 51 -4.53 9.42 -2.80
N GLY A 52 -5.30 9.40 -1.71
CA GLY A 52 -5.32 10.46 -0.72
C GLY A 52 -3.94 10.75 -0.15
N LEU A 53 -3.16 9.71 0.15
CA LEU A 53 -1.80 9.84 0.63
C LEU A 53 -0.85 10.39 -0.44
N ALA A 54 -0.93 9.90 -1.69
CA ALA A 54 -0.12 10.45 -2.79
C ALA A 54 -0.45 11.94 -3.04
N VAL A 55 -1.73 12.31 -2.97
CA VAL A 55 -2.21 13.69 -3.07
C VAL A 55 -1.71 14.54 -1.90
N GLU A 56 -1.80 14.05 -0.67
CA GLU A 56 -1.27 14.73 0.52
C GLU A 56 0.24 15.01 0.36
N ARG A 57 1.01 14.03 -0.11
CA ARG A 57 2.46 14.20 -0.37
C ARG A 57 2.76 15.15 -1.54
N ALA A 58 1.92 15.19 -2.56
CA ALA A 58 2.03 16.16 -3.65
C ALA A 58 1.69 17.60 -3.18
N ILE A 59 0.68 17.75 -2.32
CA ILE A 59 0.32 19.03 -1.68
C ILE A 59 1.45 19.49 -0.77
N ALA A 60 2.03 18.61 0.05
CA ALA A 60 3.19 18.93 0.90
C ALA A 60 4.38 19.40 0.06
N LEU A 61 4.61 18.80 -1.11
CA LEU A 61 5.67 19.22 -2.02
C LEU A 61 5.40 20.59 -2.65
N SER A 62 4.14 20.91 -2.95
CA SER A 62 3.73 22.14 -3.65
C SER A 62 3.59 23.34 -2.71
N LYS A 63 3.09 23.13 -1.49
CA LYS A 63 2.78 24.17 -0.49
C LYS A 63 3.68 24.10 0.74
N ARG A 64 4.99 23.86 0.56
CA ARG A 64 5.98 23.62 1.63
C ARG A 64 5.88 24.61 2.80
N HIS A 65 5.89 25.92 2.49
CA HIS A 65 5.88 26.98 3.51
C HIS A 65 4.60 27.04 4.35
N HIS A 66 3.46 26.58 3.83
CA HIS A 66 2.15 26.68 4.49
C HIS A 66 1.55 25.33 4.85
N TYR A 67 2.33 24.25 4.69
CA TYR A 67 1.85 22.90 4.90
C TYR A 67 1.54 22.62 6.37
N GLU A 68 2.40 23.07 7.29
CA GLU A 68 2.23 22.78 8.72
C GLU A 68 0.91 23.32 9.29
N THR A 69 0.51 24.53 8.90
CA THR A 69 -0.76 25.15 9.33
C THR A 69 -1.99 24.52 8.69
N SER A 70 -1.88 23.94 7.49
CA SER A 70 -2.99 23.37 6.72
C SER A 70 -3.06 21.83 6.76
N SER A 71 -2.04 21.17 7.32
CA SER A 71 -1.85 19.70 7.29
C SER A 71 -3.01 18.93 7.93
N SER A 72 -3.53 19.39 9.07
CA SER A 72 -4.63 18.72 9.78
C SER A 72 -5.94 18.74 8.98
N MET A 73 -6.32 19.91 8.46
CA MET A 73 -7.56 20.08 7.70
C MET A 73 -7.51 19.32 6.35
N THR A 74 -6.35 19.29 5.70
CA THR A 74 -6.17 18.54 4.45
C THR A 74 -6.23 17.03 4.70
N GLY A 75 -5.68 16.52 5.80
CA GLY A 75 -5.78 15.10 6.17
C GLY A 75 -7.23 14.63 6.41
N PHE A 76 -8.03 15.42 7.15
CA PHE A 76 -9.43 15.07 7.41
C PHE A 76 -10.31 15.10 6.16
N THR A 77 -10.13 16.10 5.28
CA THR A 77 -10.91 16.22 4.04
C THR A 77 -10.59 15.07 3.06
N ILE A 78 -9.32 14.71 2.93
CA ILE A 78 -8.88 13.55 2.13
C ILE A 78 -9.45 12.25 2.70
N THR A 79 -9.40 12.05 4.01
CA THR A 79 -9.91 10.81 4.63
C THR A 79 -11.42 10.70 4.48
N GLY A 80 -12.15 11.79 4.76
CA GLY A 80 -13.61 11.83 4.62
C GLY A 80 -14.05 11.55 3.18
N SER A 81 -13.41 12.17 2.19
CA SER A 81 -13.71 11.92 0.78
C SER A 81 -13.44 10.46 0.37
N CYS A 82 -12.33 9.87 0.81
CA CYS A 82 -12.03 8.45 0.53
C CYS A 82 -13.07 7.51 1.15
N MET A 83 -13.56 7.79 2.37
CA MET A 83 -14.61 7.00 3.00
C MET A 83 -15.92 7.08 2.23
N ILE A 84 -16.34 8.29 1.81
CA ILE A 84 -17.57 8.51 1.04
C ILE A 84 -17.50 7.78 -0.31
N VAL A 85 -16.39 7.92 -1.04
CA VAL A 85 -16.22 7.24 -2.34
C VAL A 85 -16.20 5.72 -2.14
N GLY A 86 -15.50 5.23 -1.12
CA GLY A 86 -15.43 3.79 -0.82
C GLY A 86 -16.80 3.19 -0.48
N THR A 87 -17.60 3.88 0.35
CA THR A 87 -18.96 3.43 0.67
C THR A 87 -19.88 3.51 -0.54
N ALA A 88 -19.81 4.57 -1.33
CA ALA A 88 -20.60 4.71 -2.56
C ALA A 88 -20.31 3.59 -3.57
N VAL A 89 -19.02 3.27 -3.81
CA VAL A 89 -18.61 2.18 -4.70
C VAL A 89 -19.06 0.82 -4.15
N SER A 90 -19.00 0.61 -2.84
CA SER A 90 -19.45 -0.63 -2.20
C SER A 90 -20.97 -0.80 -2.33
N ILE A 91 -21.74 0.26 -2.06
CA ILE A 91 -23.20 0.28 -2.24
C ILE A 91 -23.55 0.01 -3.69
N TRP A 92 -22.90 0.70 -4.64
CA TRP A 92 -23.12 0.49 -6.08
C TRP A 92 -22.85 -0.95 -6.54
N SER A 93 -21.80 -1.57 -5.97
CA SER A 93 -21.43 -2.95 -6.27
C SER A 93 -22.45 -3.96 -5.74
N LEU A 94 -23.18 -3.62 -4.66
CA LEU A 94 -24.12 -4.51 -3.98
C LEU A 94 -25.61 -4.21 -4.27
N MET A 95 -25.93 -3.06 -4.88
CA MET A 95 -27.31 -2.55 -5.03
C MET A 95 -28.27 -3.50 -5.77
N GLN A 96 -27.76 -4.43 -6.58
CA GLN A 96 -28.56 -5.41 -7.34
C GLN A 96 -28.34 -6.86 -6.87
N MET A 97 -27.81 -7.06 -5.67
CA MET A 97 -27.62 -8.40 -5.14
C MET A 97 -28.97 -9.01 -4.75
N ASN A 98 -29.43 -9.99 -5.55
CA ASN A 98 -30.61 -10.78 -5.22
C ASN A 98 -30.31 -11.72 -4.04
N LEU A 99 -30.60 -11.25 -2.82
CA LEU A 99 -30.40 -11.99 -1.56
C LEU A 99 -31.21 -13.29 -1.47
N HIS A 100 -32.24 -13.46 -2.30
CA HIS A 100 -33.04 -14.68 -2.37
C HIS A 100 -32.35 -15.82 -3.16
N THR A 101 -31.29 -15.52 -3.90
CA THR A 101 -30.56 -16.52 -4.68
C THR A 101 -29.56 -17.25 -3.80
N LYS A 102 -29.70 -18.57 -3.65
CA LYS A 102 -28.70 -19.38 -2.93
C LYS A 102 -27.38 -19.35 -3.68
N VAL A 103 -26.35 -18.81 -3.03
CA VAL A 103 -24.96 -18.78 -3.53
C VAL A 103 -24.10 -19.77 -2.74
N ALA A 104 -23.08 -20.35 -3.39
CA ALA A 104 -22.19 -21.34 -2.76
C ALA A 104 -21.22 -20.74 -1.74
N TYR A 105 -20.89 -19.46 -1.88
CA TYR A 105 -19.98 -18.76 -0.99
C TYR A 105 -20.17 -17.25 -1.14
N CYS A 106 -19.87 -16.48 -0.08
CA CYS A 106 -20.16 -15.05 -0.01
C CYS A 106 -19.33 -14.17 -0.97
N SER A 107 -18.21 -14.66 -1.50
CA SER A 107 -17.42 -13.93 -2.50
C SER A 107 -17.86 -14.19 -3.95
N VAL A 108 -18.87 -15.05 -4.19
CA VAL A 108 -19.45 -15.22 -5.52
C VAL A 108 -20.64 -14.27 -5.72
N GLY A 109 -20.51 -13.38 -6.69
CA GLY A 109 -21.63 -12.56 -7.14
C GLY A 109 -22.58 -13.37 -8.04
N THR A 110 -23.84 -12.92 -8.14
CA THR A 110 -24.70 -13.29 -9.27
C THR A 110 -24.08 -12.79 -10.58
N ILE A 111 -24.59 -13.21 -11.74
CA ILE A 111 -24.05 -12.76 -13.05
C ILE A 111 -24.01 -11.21 -13.11
N ASP A 112 -25.06 -10.54 -12.64
CA ASP A 112 -25.14 -9.08 -12.59
C ASP A 112 -24.13 -8.46 -11.62
N THR A 113 -23.95 -9.07 -10.45
CA THR A 113 -22.97 -8.59 -9.45
C THR A 113 -21.53 -8.85 -9.89
N ALA A 114 -21.26 -9.97 -10.57
CA ALA A 114 -19.94 -10.33 -11.07
C ALA A 114 -19.45 -9.34 -12.13
N PHE A 115 -20.33 -8.88 -13.02
CA PHE A 115 -20.00 -7.84 -14.00
C PHE A 115 -19.64 -6.51 -13.33
N ARG A 116 -20.43 -6.06 -12.35
CA ARG A 116 -20.16 -4.85 -11.58
C ARG A 116 -18.84 -4.94 -10.80
N ILE A 117 -18.58 -6.08 -10.15
CA ILE A 117 -17.32 -6.33 -9.43
C ILE A 117 -16.14 -6.28 -10.41
N ARG A 118 -16.28 -6.83 -11.62
CA ARG A 118 -15.23 -6.77 -12.64
C ARG A 118 -14.92 -5.33 -13.06
N ILE A 119 -15.94 -4.51 -13.31
CA ILE A 119 -15.78 -3.08 -13.61
C ILE A 119 -15.10 -2.35 -12.45
N SER A 120 -15.59 -2.54 -11.21
CA SER A 120 -14.99 -1.93 -10.02
C SER A 120 -13.53 -2.33 -9.86
N SER A 121 -13.19 -3.59 -10.12
CA SER A 121 -11.81 -4.09 -10.05
C SER A 121 -10.91 -3.45 -11.13
N PHE A 122 -11.43 -3.27 -12.34
CA PHE A 122 -10.72 -2.60 -13.43
C PHE A 122 -10.43 -1.13 -13.09
N ILE A 123 -11.44 -0.40 -12.59
CA ILE A 123 -11.28 0.97 -12.11
C ILE A 123 -10.24 1.03 -10.99
N LEU A 124 -10.29 0.11 -10.02
CA LEU A 124 -9.37 0.07 -8.90
C LEU A 124 -7.92 -0.15 -9.35
N CYS A 125 -7.71 -1.03 -10.33
CA CYS A 125 -6.39 -1.23 -10.94
C CYS A 125 -5.87 0.03 -11.64
N GLY A 126 -6.73 0.72 -12.40
CA GLY A 126 -6.37 2.01 -13.00
C GLY A 126 -5.98 3.06 -11.95
N VAL A 127 -6.73 3.11 -10.84
CA VAL A 127 -6.43 3.97 -9.69
C VAL A 127 -5.08 3.61 -9.05
N ASP A 128 -4.74 2.32 -8.95
CA ASP A 128 -3.45 1.88 -8.41
C ASP A 128 -2.27 2.28 -9.28
N PHE A 129 -2.40 2.13 -10.60
CA PHE A 129 -1.40 2.63 -11.54
C PHE A 129 -1.26 4.15 -11.46
N PHE A 130 -2.37 4.88 -11.38
CA PHE A 130 -2.34 6.33 -11.22
C PHE A 130 -1.65 6.75 -9.91
N ALA A 131 -1.94 6.06 -8.80
CA ALA A 131 -1.30 6.31 -7.51
C ALA A 131 0.20 6.00 -7.54
N LEU A 132 0.61 4.90 -8.21
CA LEU A 132 2.01 4.53 -8.40
C LEU A 132 2.75 5.60 -9.22
N MET A 133 2.17 6.03 -10.34
CA MET A 133 2.73 7.09 -11.18
C MET A 133 2.84 8.42 -10.42
N SER A 134 1.78 8.80 -9.69
CA SER A 134 1.79 10.00 -8.84
C SER A 134 2.89 9.93 -7.79
N THR A 135 3.08 8.77 -7.16
CA THR A 135 4.14 8.56 -6.16
C THR A 135 5.53 8.74 -6.79
N ILE A 136 5.77 8.15 -7.96
CA ILE A 136 7.05 8.28 -8.69
C ILE A 136 7.31 9.73 -9.08
N LEU A 137 6.30 10.44 -9.58
CA LEU A 137 6.42 11.86 -9.94
C LEU A 137 6.78 12.72 -8.72
N VAL A 138 6.14 12.48 -7.58
CA VAL A 138 6.46 13.22 -6.34
C VAL A 138 7.90 12.95 -5.91
N ILE A 139 8.42 11.72 -6.01
CA ILE A 139 9.84 11.42 -5.75
C ILE A 139 10.74 12.24 -6.67
N TYR A 140 10.47 12.19 -7.98
CA TYR A 140 11.28 12.87 -8.98
C TYR A 140 11.35 14.39 -8.72
N PHE A 141 10.20 15.04 -8.50
CA PHE A 141 10.16 16.47 -8.19
C PHE A 141 10.79 16.80 -6.83
N ASN A 142 10.72 15.89 -5.87
CA ASN A 142 11.36 16.06 -4.56
C ASN A 142 12.89 16.01 -4.68
N GLU A 143 13.44 15.04 -5.43
CA GLU A 143 14.89 14.98 -5.69
C GLU A 143 15.39 16.20 -6.48
N LEU A 144 14.63 16.65 -7.49
CA LEU A 144 14.94 17.88 -8.22
C LEU A 144 14.99 19.09 -7.28
N ALA A 145 14.03 19.18 -6.36
CA ALA A 145 13.98 20.25 -5.39
C ALA A 145 15.06 20.15 -4.31
N PHE A 146 15.54 18.94 -4.00
CA PHE A 146 16.67 18.73 -3.10
C PHE A 146 17.97 19.22 -3.74
N LYS A 147 18.17 18.95 -5.04
CA LYS A 147 19.36 19.37 -5.80
C LYS A 147 19.46 20.88 -6.00
N ARG A 148 18.34 21.60 -6.05
CA ARG A 148 18.29 23.05 -6.32
C ARG A 148 18.44 23.94 -5.07
N LYS A 149 18.81 23.39 -3.91
CA LYS A 149 18.64 24.11 -2.64
C LYS A 149 19.76 25.07 -2.25
N TYR A 150 19.31 26.24 -1.79
CA TYR A 150 20.01 27.16 -0.90
C TYR A 150 19.63 26.84 0.57
N PHE A 151 20.52 27.11 1.53
CA PHE A 151 20.50 26.70 2.94
C PHE A 151 19.28 27.19 3.76
N ASP A 152 18.09 26.62 3.54
CA ASP A 152 16.95 26.74 4.46
C ASP A 152 16.70 25.40 5.18
N LEU A 153 16.80 25.41 6.51
CA LEU A 153 16.62 24.24 7.37
C LEU A 153 15.18 23.70 7.30
N GLN A 154 14.16 24.57 7.31
CA GLN A 154 12.77 24.14 7.40
C GLN A 154 12.35 23.41 6.12
N SER A 155 12.64 24.00 4.97
CA SER A 155 12.40 23.36 3.68
C SER A 155 13.14 22.02 3.57
N SER A 156 14.36 21.92 4.10
CA SER A 156 15.21 20.70 4.06
C SER A 156 14.67 19.58 4.91
N TYR A 157 14.19 19.91 6.10
CA TYR A 157 13.49 18.97 6.97
C TYR A 157 12.23 18.42 6.28
N GLN A 158 11.35 19.27 5.76
CA GLN A 158 10.10 18.85 5.11
C GLN A 158 10.35 17.98 3.86
N LEU A 159 11.36 18.30 3.06
CA LEU A 159 11.71 17.51 1.89
C LEU A 159 12.17 16.10 2.27
N GLN A 160 13.05 16.02 3.26
CA GLN A 160 13.59 14.76 3.77
C GLN A 160 12.47 13.89 4.37
N GLU A 161 11.59 14.50 5.17
CA GLU A 161 10.43 13.81 5.72
C GLU A 161 9.53 13.26 4.60
N ASN A 162 9.26 14.07 3.58
CA ASN A 162 8.43 13.64 2.45
C ASN A 162 9.08 12.48 1.68
N ILE A 163 10.40 12.50 1.43
CA ILE A 163 11.13 11.36 0.82
C ILE A 163 11.01 10.11 1.69
N ASP A 164 11.22 10.23 3.00
CA ASP A 164 11.20 9.08 3.91
C ASP A 164 9.81 8.45 4.00
N VAL A 165 8.75 9.27 3.98
CA VAL A 165 7.37 8.77 3.91
C VAL A 165 7.11 8.12 2.55
N ILE A 166 7.48 8.75 1.44
CA ILE A 166 7.23 8.19 0.11
C ILE A 166 7.95 6.85 -0.08
N ARG A 167 9.18 6.69 0.43
CA ARG A 167 9.89 5.40 0.41
C ARG A 167 9.17 4.29 1.18
N LEU A 168 8.33 4.64 2.16
CA LEU A 168 7.47 3.69 2.87
C LEU A 168 6.19 3.39 2.10
N VAL A 169 5.66 4.37 1.35
CA VAL A 169 4.42 4.22 0.56
C VAL A 169 4.65 3.45 -0.74
N LEU A 170 5.77 3.69 -1.42
CA LEU A 170 6.11 3.09 -2.71
C LEU A 170 6.04 1.56 -2.75
N PRO A 171 6.65 0.79 -1.82
CA PRO A 171 6.55 -0.67 -1.85
C PRO A 171 5.11 -1.15 -1.65
N LEU A 172 4.29 -0.41 -0.89
CA LEU A 172 2.90 -0.75 -0.66
C LEU A 172 2.03 -0.52 -1.92
N THR A 173 2.22 0.61 -2.61
CA THR A 173 1.51 0.91 -3.87
C THR A 173 1.95 -0.03 -4.99
N LEU A 174 3.24 -0.33 -5.08
CA LEU A 174 3.78 -1.31 -6.03
C LEU A 174 3.19 -2.70 -5.81
N PHE A 175 3.20 -3.20 -4.56
CA PHE A 175 2.65 -4.51 -4.22
C PHE A 175 1.18 -4.64 -4.66
N GLN A 176 0.37 -3.61 -4.40
CA GLN A 176 -1.04 -3.64 -4.77
C GLN A 176 -1.26 -3.55 -6.28
N ALA A 177 -0.52 -2.70 -7.00
CA ALA A 177 -0.59 -2.63 -8.46
C ALA A 177 -0.26 -3.99 -9.09
N ILE A 178 0.74 -4.70 -8.56
CA ILE A 178 1.08 -6.08 -8.97
C ILE A 178 -0.09 -7.03 -8.69
N CYS A 179 -0.62 -7.04 -7.47
CA CYS A 179 -1.74 -7.94 -7.10
C CYS A 179 -2.98 -7.72 -7.98
N HIS A 180 -3.42 -6.48 -8.17
CA HIS A 180 -4.59 -6.19 -9.00
C HIS A 180 -4.35 -6.45 -10.48
N SER A 181 -3.13 -6.21 -10.99
CA SER A 181 -2.77 -6.58 -12.35
C SER A 181 -2.87 -8.10 -12.54
N ILE A 182 -2.28 -8.89 -11.64
CA ILE A 182 -2.38 -10.36 -11.67
C ILE A 182 -3.84 -10.80 -11.64
N PHE A 183 -4.66 -10.22 -10.77
CA PHE A 183 -6.07 -10.55 -10.65
C PHE A 183 -6.85 -10.29 -11.94
N ILE A 184 -6.69 -9.10 -12.53
CA ILE A 184 -7.38 -8.74 -13.77
C ILE A 184 -6.90 -9.60 -14.93
N THR A 185 -5.59 -9.75 -15.12
CA THR A 185 -5.02 -10.55 -16.21
C THR A 185 -5.47 -12.00 -16.10
N SER A 186 -5.39 -12.59 -14.92
CA SER A 186 -5.81 -13.97 -14.70
C SER A 186 -7.31 -14.15 -14.91
N THR A 187 -8.13 -13.18 -14.46
CA THR A 187 -9.58 -13.22 -14.70
C THR A 187 -9.92 -13.08 -16.18
N ALA A 188 -9.23 -12.19 -16.91
CA ALA A 188 -9.42 -12.03 -18.34
C ALA A 188 -9.07 -13.31 -19.12
N VAL A 189 -7.96 -13.96 -18.78
CA VAL A 189 -7.56 -15.25 -19.35
C VAL A 189 -8.60 -16.34 -19.03
N LEU A 190 -9.06 -16.44 -17.78
CA LEU A 190 -10.07 -17.44 -17.42
C LEU A 190 -11.38 -17.25 -18.20
N THR A 191 -11.77 -16.00 -18.48
CA THR A 191 -12.99 -15.72 -19.26
C THR A 191 -12.86 -16.08 -20.73
N THR A 192 -11.66 -16.04 -21.32
CA THR A 192 -11.46 -16.47 -22.73
C THR A 192 -11.56 -18.00 -22.89
N PHE A 193 -11.39 -18.76 -21.81
CA PHE A 193 -11.46 -20.22 -21.80
C PHE A 193 -12.73 -20.76 -21.13
N GLU A 194 -13.73 -19.92 -20.87
CA GLU A 194 -14.95 -20.29 -20.14
C GLU A 194 -15.67 -21.49 -20.78
N ASP A 195 -15.83 -21.47 -22.11
CA ASP A 195 -16.53 -22.52 -22.86
C ASP A 195 -15.75 -23.83 -22.94
N SER A 196 -14.44 -23.79 -22.71
CA SER A 196 -13.55 -24.96 -22.79
C SER A 196 -13.37 -25.69 -21.45
N LEU A 197 -13.79 -25.07 -20.34
CA LEU A 197 -13.56 -25.59 -18.99
C LEU A 197 -14.85 -26.18 -18.41
N SER A 198 -14.71 -27.25 -17.62
CA SER A 198 -15.83 -27.73 -16.82
C SER A 198 -16.25 -26.66 -15.81
N LEU A 199 -17.55 -26.59 -15.49
CA LEU A 199 -18.08 -25.61 -14.53
C LEU A 199 -17.33 -25.64 -13.19
N VAL A 200 -17.01 -26.85 -12.68
CA VAL A 200 -16.28 -27.03 -11.42
C VAL A 200 -14.86 -26.49 -11.53
N THR A 201 -14.16 -26.79 -12.63
CA THR A 201 -12.80 -26.32 -12.87
C THR A 201 -12.76 -24.79 -13.00
N TYR A 202 -13.64 -24.22 -13.81
CA TYR A 202 -13.75 -22.77 -14.01
C TYR A 202 -13.98 -22.05 -12.68
N ARG A 203 -14.95 -22.51 -11.88
CA ARG A 203 -15.27 -21.90 -10.57
C ARG A 203 -14.13 -22.04 -9.56
N THR A 204 -13.45 -23.18 -9.56
CA THR A 204 -12.29 -23.41 -8.69
C THR A 204 -11.13 -22.49 -9.05
N LEU A 205 -10.82 -22.36 -10.35
CA LEU A 205 -9.78 -21.46 -10.83
C LEU A 205 -10.12 -19.98 -10.58
N PHE A 206 -11.37 -19.59 -10.82
CA PHE A 206 -11.84 -18.22 -10.56
C PHE A 206 -11.73 -17.88 -9.07
N ALA A 207 -12.11 -18.81 -8.18
CA ALA A 207 -11.89 -18.64 -6.75
C ALA A 207 -10.38 -18.58 -6.43
N ALA A 208 -9.55 -19.46 -6.98
CA ALA A 208 -8.11 -19.48 -6.69
C ALA A 208 -7.40 -18.18 -7.11
N VAL A 209 -7.83 -17.58 -8.21
CA VAL A 209 -7.31 -16.31 -8.73
C VAL A 209 -7.74 -15.11 -7.89
N TYR A 210 -8.80 -15.23 -7.08
CA TYR A 210 -9.30 -14.15 -6.24
C TYR A 210 -8.30 -13.78 -5.12
N ILE A 211 -7.39 -12.86 -5.46
CA ILE A 211 -6.25 -12.49 -4.63
C ILE A 211 -6.62 -11.59 -3.45
N VAL A 212 -7.88 -11.11 -3.39
CA VAL A 212 -8.35 -10.10 -2.45
C VAL A 212 -8.06 -10.44 -0.97
N PRO A 213 -8.41 -11.64 -0.49
CA PRO A 213 -8.18 -12.01 0.91
C PRO A 213 -6.69 -12.10 1.27
N TYR A 214 -5.83 -12.41 0.29
CA TYR A 214 -4.40 -12.55 0.52
C TYR A 214 -3.70 -11.19 0.54
N TYR A 215 -4.04 -10.28 -0.39
CA TYR A 215 -3.41 -8.95 -0.37
C TYR A 215 -3.83 -8.15 0.87
N THR A 216 -5.07 -8.28 1.33
CA THR A 216 -5.54 -7.58 2.54
C THR A 216 -4.83 -8.07 3.79
N MET A 217 -4.39 -9.33 3.83
CA MET A 217 -3.55 -9.89 4.88
C MET A 217 -2.09 -9.42 4.77
N ILE A 218 -1.52 -9.41 3.57
CA ILE A 218 -0.09 -9.11 3.35
C ILE A 218 0.21 -7.60 3.48
N ALA A 219 -0.68 -6.74 3.00
CA ALA A 219 -0.51 -5.28 3.03
C ALA A 219 -0.18 -4.71 4.44
N PRO A 220 -0.93 -5.03 5.51
CA PRO A 220 -0.61 -4.53 6.86
C PRO A 220 0.68 -5.15 7.42
N LEU A 221 1.07 -6.37 7.02
CA LEU A 221 2.37 -6.95 7.40
C LEU A 221 3.53 -6.16 6.78
N ILE A 222 3.44 -5.86 5.48
CA ILE A 222 4.42 -5.00 4.79
C ILE A 222 4.52 -3.66 5.50
N LEU A 223 3.39 -3.03 5.80
CA LEU A 223 3.36 -1.75 6.52
C LEU A 223 4.06 -1.83 7.88
N LEU A 224 3.75 -2.85 8.68
CA LEU A 224 4.39 -3.06 9.99
C LEU A 224 5.90 -3.26 9.89
N LEU A 225 6.37 -4.00 8.89
CA LEU A 225 7.79 -4.21 8.64
C LEU A 225 8.48 -2.90 8.26
N LEU A 226 7.89 -2.13 7.35
CA LEU A 226 8.43 -0.84 6.91
C LEU A 226 8.47 0.18 8.03
N LEU A 227 7.43 0.23 8.88
CA LEU A 227 7.40 1.12 10.05
C LEU A 227 8.46 0.73 11.07
N ARG A 228 8.64 -0.57 11.36
CA ARG A 228 9.71 -1.04 12.24
C ARG A 228 11.09 -0.69 11.69
N TRP A 229 11.31 -0.85 10.40
CA TRP A 229 12.57 -0.49 9.75
C TRP A 229 12.81 1.02 9.78
N SER A 230 11.78 1.83 9.51
CA SER A 230 11.86 3.28 9.58
C SER A 230 12.19 3.75 11.00
N SER A 231 11.51 3.20 12.01
CA SER A 231 11.78 3.49 13.42
C SER A 231 13.22 3.11 13.83
N LYS A 232 13.69 1.92 13.42
CA LYS A 232 15.09 1.51 13.66
C LYS A 232 16.10 2.46 13.02
N LYS A 233 15.85 2.88 11.77
CA LYS A 233 16.70 3.87 11.08
C LYS A 233 16.73 5.20 11.82
N ARG A 234 15.57 5.70 12.29
CA ARG A 234 15.49 6.93 13.09
C ARG A 234 16.26 6.81 14.40
N ALA A 235 16.12 5.69 15.12
CA ALA A 235 16.85 5.43 16.36
C ALA A 235 18.37 5.39 16.14
N MET A 236 18.85 4.72 15.09
CA MET A 236 20.28 4.69 14.75
C MET A 236 20.81 6.07 14.36
N LYS A 237 20.03 6.86 13.61
CA LYS A 237 20.41 8.24 13.24
C LYS A 237 20.50 9.13 14.48
N LEU A 238 19.56 9.02 15.42
CA LEU A 238 19.62 9.71 16.70
C LEU A 238 20.84 9.29 17.50
N LEU A 239 21.10 7.99 17.66
CA LEU A 239 22.30 7.51 18.34
C LEU A 239 23.59 8.05 17.72
N THR A 240 23.65 8.20 16.40
CA THR A 240 24.81 8.77 15.71
C THR A 240 24.98 10.27 16.01
N LEU A 241 23.88 11.02 16.12
CA LEU A 241 23.89 12.46 16.43
C LEU A 241 24.08 12.76 17.92
N THR A 242 23.61 11.87 18.80
CA THR A 242 23.72 11.98 20.27
C THR A 242 25.00 11.34 20.79
N ARG A 243 25.70 10.54 19.97
CA ARG A 243 27.03 10.08 20.31
C ARG A 243 27.87 11.35 20.50
N PRO A 244 28.40 11.62 21.71
CA PRO A 244 29.31 12.73 21.86
C PRO A 244 30.43 12.46 20.86
N VAL A 245 30.55 13.35 19.87
CA VAL A 245 31.80 13.48 19.16
C VAL A 245 32.79 13.71 20.28
N ASN A 246 33.65 12.72 20.54
CA ASN A 246 34.71 12.88 21.50
C ASN A 246 35.53 14.04 20.94
N GLU A 247 35.29 15.26 21.44
CA GLU A 247 35.86 16.47 20.85
C GLU A 247 37.39 16.36 20.81
N LEU A 248 37.95 15.62 21.78
CA LEU A 248 39.31 15.12 21.78
C LEU A 248 39.69 14.37 20.49
N ASP A 249 38.92 13.38 20.05
CA ASP A 249 39.26 12.60 18.84
C ASP A 249 39.22 13.46 17.59
N VAL A 250 38.25 14.38 17.46
CA VAL A 250 38.21 15.30 16.30
C VAL A 250 39.36 16.30 16.34
N TYR A 251 39.68 16.82 17.52
CA TYR A 251 40.80 17.74 17.72
C TYR A 251 42.14 17.06 17.44
N PHE A 252 42.39 15.87 17.98
CA PHE A 252 43.62 15.09 17.77
C PHE A 252 43.73 14.54 16.35
N THR A 253 42.61 14.19 15.70
CA THR A 253 42.63 13.79 14.28
C THR A 253 42.96 14.98 13.37
N ALA A 254 42.47 16.18 13.67
CA ALA A 254 42.83 17.39 12.92
C ALA A 254 44.31 17.77 13.13
N TYR A 255 44.80 17.72 14.37
CA TYR A 255 46.21 18.02 14.70
C TYR A 255 47.18 17.03 14.07
N SER A 256 46.88 15.73 14.11
CA SER A 256 47.73 14.70 13.50
C SER A 256 47.86 14.89 11.99
N LYS A 257 46.78 15.33 11.31
CA LYS A 257 46.83 15.67 9.88
C LYS A 257 47.69 16.89 9.58
N MET A 258 47.61 17.95 10.41
CA MET A 258 48.49 19.13 10.24
C MET A 258 49.96 18.80 10.47
N TRP A 259 50.26 17.96 11.46
CA TRP A 259 51.62 17.49 11.74
C TRP A 259 52.18 16.62 10.63
N LEU A 260 51.40 15.67 10.11
CA LEU A 260 51.79 14.84 8.98
C LEU A 260 52.01 15.66 7.70
N TYR A 261 51.19 16.69 7.47
CA TYR A 261 51.38 17.61 6.35
C TYR A 261 52.69 18.40 6.46
N ASN A 262 53.01 18.95 7.64
CA ASN A 262 54.24 19.70 7.89
C ASN A 262 55.53 18.85 7.82
N ILE A 263 55.44 17.56 8.08
CA ILE A 263 56.57 16.62 7.93
C ILE A 263 56.78 16.28 6.45
N ALA A 264 55.70 16.16 5.68
CA ALA A 264 55.76 15.89 4.24
C ALA A 264 56.29 17.08 3.41
N GLU A 265 56.12 18.32 3.88
CA GLU A 265 56.69 19.51 3.23
C GLU A 265 58.18 19.76 3.54
N ARG A 266 58.75 19.05 4.51
CA ARG A 266 60.18 19.19 4.91
C ARG A 266 61.11 18.15 4.28
N HIS A 267 60.58 17.23 3.47
CA HIS A 267 61.33 16.23 2.71
C HIS A 267 61.08 16.41 1.22
#